data_AF-A0A2V5MXE6-F1
#
_entry.id   AF-A0A2V5MXE6-F1
#
_cell.length_a   1.000
_cell.length_b   1.000
_cell.length_c   1.000
_cell.angle_alpha   90.00
_cell.angle_beta   90.00
_cell.angle_gamma   90.00
#
_symmetry.space_group_name_H-M   'P 1'
#
loop_
_entity.id
_entity.type
_entity.pdbx_description
1 polymer ?
#
loop_
_entity_poly.entity_id
_entity_poly.type
_entity_poly.pdbx_seq_one_letter_code
_entity_poly.pdbx_strand_id
1 'polypeptide(L)'
;MKTSRSFRRLYWLLVLGFISPLPSRAHPAAEDMANAANHFLAALSAEQKAKATFDLGSDERFNWHFIPKTRNGLPFKDLTPAQTKLAHALLGSGLSQRGYMKATTIMSLEEILRDQEKGKGPVRDPDLYFISIFGKPSATGTWGWRVEGHHLAINFTV
;
A
#
# COMPACT_ATOMS: atom_id res chain seq x y z
N MET A 1 20.61 -49.57 65.51
CA MET A 1 20.39 -48.12 65.63
C MET A 1 20.35 -47.53 64.22
N LYS A 2 19.16 -47.20 63.69
CA LYS A 2 18.98 -46.68 62.32
C LYS A 2 19.10 -45.15 62.36
N THR A 3 20.08 -44.57 61.68
CA THR A 3 20.21 -43.11 61.53
C THR A 3 19.49 -42.65 60.26
N SER A 4 18.50 -41.76 60.44
CA SER A 4 17.65 -41.22 59.39
C SER A 4 18.33 -40.10 58.61
N ARG A 5 18.16 -40.10 57.29
CA ARG A 5 18.50 -39.02 56.36
C ARG A 5 17.59 -37.81 56.58
N SER A 6 18.15 -36.60 56.50
CA SER A 6 17.39 -35.36 56.31
C SER A 6 17.89 -34.65 55.06
N PHE A 7 17.06 -34.61 54.03
CA PHE A 7 17.32 -33.89 52.78
C PHE A 7 16.48 -32.61 52.83
N ARG A 8 17.12 -31.45 53.01
CA ARG A 8 16.45 -30.15 52.93
C ARG A 8 16.13 -29.86 51.46
N ARG A 9 14.84 -29.87 51.09
CA ARG A 9 14.37 -29.42 49.78
C ARG A 9 14.22 -27.89 49.81
N LEU A 10 15.05 -27.18 49.04
CA LEU A 10 14.93 -25.75 48.79
C LEU A 10 14.01 -25.56 47.59
N TYR A 11 12.80 -25.00 47.80
CA TYR A 11 11.90 -24.63 46.71
C TYR A 11 12.29 -23.26 46.18
N TRP A 12 12.74 -23.21 44.93
CA TRP A 12 12.85 -21.96 44.16
C TRP A 12 11.46 -21.64 43.57
N LEU A 13 10.87 -20.52 43.99
CA LEU A 13 9.67 -19.96 43.39
C LEU A 13 10.06 -19.27 42.07
N LEU A 14 9.75 -19.91 40.94
CA LEU A 14 9.79 -19.28 39.62
C LEU A 14 8.57 -18.38 39.46
N VAL A 15 8.77 -17.07 39.55
CA VAL A 15 7.78 -16.06 39.15
C VAL A 15 7.80 -15.96 37.63
N LEU A 16 6.85 -16.64 36.97
CA LEU A 16 6.56 -16.45 35.55
C LEU A 16 5.83 -15.10 35.38
N GLY A 17 6.59 -14.05 35.06
CA GLY A 17 6.02 -12.78 34.64
C GLY A 17 5.32 -12.94 33.29
N PHE A 18 3.99 -12.81 33.27
CA PHE A 18 3.23 -12.65 32.03
C PHE A 18 3.57 -11.28 31.43
N ILE A 19 4.47 -11.26 30.45
CA ILE A 19 4.63 -10.12 29.55
C ILE A 19 3.37 -10.10 28.67
N SER A 20 2.37 -9.33 29.07
CA SER A 20 1.24 -9.04 28.19
C SER A 20 1.78 -8.24 27.01
N PRO A 21 1.61 -8.70 25.76
CA PRO A 21 1.98 -7.89 24.61
C PRO A 21 1.13 -6.62 24.67
N LEU A 22 1.77 -5.46 24.80
CA LEU A 22 1.08 -4.18 24.67
C LEU A 22 0.40 -4.17 23.29
N PRO A 23 -0.87 -3.73 23.20
CA PRO A 23 -1.51 -3.57 21.90
C PRO A 23 -0.61 -2.66 21.06
N SER A 24 -0.18 -3.17 19.89
CA SER A 24 0.56 -2.38 18.92
C SER A 24 -0.31 -1.16 18.59
N ARG A 25 0.13 0.04 19.01
CA ARG A 25 -0.49 1.26 18.51
C ARG A 25 -0.28 1.26 17.00
N ALA A 26 -1.34 1.57 16.24
CA ALA A 26 -1.20 1.79 14.81
C ALA A 26 -0.04 2.76 14.57
N HIS A 27 0.89 2.37 13.70
CA HIS A 27 2.00 3.23 13.32
C HIS A 27 1.41 4.45 12.58
N PRO A 28 1.88 5.69 12.82
CA PRO A 28 1.32 6.89 12.17
C PRO A 28 1.17 6.75 10.65
N ALA A 29 2.15 6.12 9.99
CA ALA A 29 2.09 5.83 8.56
C ALA A 29 0.88 4.96 8.12
N ALA A 30 0.47 3.97 8.91
CA ALA A 30 -0.69 3.13 8.58
C ALA A 30 -2.00 3.92 8.67
N GLU A 31 -2.11 4.80 9.66
CA GLU A 31 -3.24 5.72 9.81
C GLU A 31 -3.28 6.76 8.69
N ASP A 32 -2.15 7.38 8.36
CA ASP A 32 -2.03 8.36 7.29
C ASP A 32 -2.39 7.77 5.92
N MET A 33 -1.86 6.58 5.60
CA MET A 33 -2.22 5.86 4.37
C MET A 33 -3.70 5.49 4.33
N ALA A 34 -4.26 5.02 5.45
CA ALA A 34 -5.68 4.64 5.51
C ALA A 34 -6.59 5.86 5.32
N ASN A 35 -6.25 7.00 5.92
CA ASN A 35 -6.98 8.25 5.77
C ASN A 35 -6.92 8.76 4.32
N ALA A 36 -5.74 8.76 3.70
CA ALA A 36 -5.59 9.17 2.29
C ALA A 36 -6.39 8.26 1.33
N ALA A 37 -6.34 6.94 1.55
CA ALA A 37 -7.11 5.96 0.76
C ALA A 37 -8.62 6.16 0.92
N ASN A 38 -9.10 6.37 2.15
CA ASN A 38 -10.51 6.62 2.42
C ASN A 38 -11.00 7.93 1.80
N HIS A 39 -10.21 9.01 1.84
CA HIS A 39 -10.56 10.27 1.17
C HIS A 39 -10.61 10.11 -0.36
N PHE A 40 -9.63 9.41 -0.95
CA PHE A 40 -9.64 9.09 -2.37
C PHE A 40 -10.89 8.31 -2.76
N LEU A 41 -11.18 7.19 -2.08
CA LEU A 41 -12.36 6.39 -2.33
C LEU A 41 -13.64 7.20 -2.15
N ALA A 42 -13.76 8.02 -1.11
CA ALA A 42 -14.97 8.83 -0.87
C ALA A 42 -15.30 9.76 -2.04
N ALA A 43 -14.29 10.28 -2.75
CA ALA A 43 -14.47 11.18 -3.88
C ALA A 43 -14.82 10.48 -5.21
N LEU A 44 -14.76 9.15 -5.28
CA LEU A 44 -15.02 8.38 -6.50
C LEU A 44 -16.51 8.09 -6.70
N SER A 45 -16.94 8.06 -7.97
CA SER A 45 -18.23 7.50 -8.37
C SER A 45 -18.30 5.99 -8.06
N ALA A 46 -19.50 5.40 -8.14
CA ALA A 46 -19.66 3.96 -7.93
C ALA A 46 -18.87 3.14 -8.97
N GLU A 47 -18.85 3.59 -10.23
CA GLU A 47 -18.16 2.96 -11.34
C GLU A 47 -16.63 3.06 -11.17
N GLN A 48 -16.14 4.22 -10.75
CA GLN A 48 -14.72 4.42 -10.44
C GLN A 48 -14.28 3.55 -9.25
N LYS A 49 -15.09 3.48 -8.18
CA LYS A 49 -14.83 2.58 -7.04
C LYS A 49 -14.73 1.13 -7.49
N ALA A 50 -15.67 0.66 -8.30
CA ALA A 50 -15.67 -0.71 -8.81
C ALA A 50 -14.40 -1.06 -9.60
N LYS A 51 -13.79 -0.09 -10.30
CA LYS A 51 -12.48 -0.27 -10.95
C LYS A 51 -11.31 -0.24 -9.96
N ALA A 52 -11.40 0.58 -8.92
CA ALA A 52 -10.31 0.84 -7.99
C ALA A 52 -10.19 -0.19 -6.86
N THR A 53 -11.26 -0.92 -6.51
CA THR A 53 -11.28 -1.78 -5.32
C THR A 53 -11.34 -3.26 -5.65
N PHE A 54 -10.60 -4.04 -4.87
CA PHE A 54 -10.53 -5.50 -4.95
C PHE A 54 -10.56 -6.11 -3.55
N ASP A 55 -10.91 -7.40 -3.47
CA ASP A 55 -10.76 -8.15 -2.23
C ASP A 55 -9.28 -8.31 -1.85
N LEU A 56 -8.99 -8.33 -0.55
CA LEU A 56 -7.61 -8.47 -0.05
C LEU A 56 -6.93 -9.76 -0.53
N GLY A 57 -7.70 -10.85 -0.65
CA GLY A 57 -7.23 -12.15 -1.12
C GLY A 57 -7.20 -12.32 -2.64
N SER A 58 -7.52 -11.26 -3.41
CA SER A 58 -7.52 -11.34 -4.87
C SER A 58 -6.11 -11.57 -5.42
N ASP A 59 -5.99 -12.45 -6.42
CA ASP A 59 -4.75 -12.67 -7.18
C ASP A 59 -4.25 -11.37 -7.82
N GLU A 60 -5.15 -10.42 -8.10
CA GLU A 60 -4.80 -9.11 -8.63
C GLU A 60 -3.80 -8.37 -7.73
N ARG A 61 -3.80 -8.62 -6.42
CA ARG A 61 -2.84 -8.02 -5.47
C ARG A 61 -1.39 -8.33 -5.84
N PHE A 62 -1.14 -9.46 -6.50
CA PHE A 62 0.19 -9.92 -6.91
C PHE A 62 0.49 -9.64 -8.39
N ASN A 63 -0.48 -9.14 -9.16
CA ASN A 63 -0.37 -8.88 -10.61
C ASN A 63 0.29 -7.52 -10.94
N TRP A 64 1.33 -7.13 -10.19
CA TRP A 64 1.97 -5.83 -10.35
C TRP A 64 3.18 -5.91 -11.29
N HIS A 65 3.27 -4.95 -12.22
CA HIS A 65 4.32 -4.90 -13.23
C HIS A 65 4.53 -3.49 -13.78
N PHE A 66 5.79 -3.16 -14.09
CA PHE A 66 6.18 -1.88 -14.68
C PHE A 66 6.37 -1.92 -16.21
N ILE A 67 5.98 -2.98 -16.92
CA ILE A 67 6.16 -3.10 -18.39
C ILE A 67 4.88 -2.72 -19.15
N PRO A 68 4.89 -2.38 -20.46
CA PRO A 68 3.63 -2.08 -21.15
C PRO A 68 2.74 -3.33 -21.25
N LYS A 69 1.55 -3.25 -20.64
CA LYS A 69 0.50 -4.28 -20.67
C LYS A 69 -0.86 -3.66 -20.33
N THR A 70 -1.92 -4.36 -20.69
CA THR A 70 -3.26 -4.10 -20.13
C THR A 70 -3.25 -4.39 -18.63
N ARG A 71 -3.92 -3.53 -17.86
CA ARG A 71 -3.96 -3.61 -16.38
C ARG A 71 -5.39 -3.37 -15.87
N ASN A 72 -5.66 -3.93 -14.71
CA ASN A 72 -6.83 -3.60 -13.90
C ASN A 72 -6.51 -2.41 -12.97
N GLY A 73 -7.54 -1.88 -12.31
CA GLY A 73 -7.44 -0.68 -11.50
C GLY A 73 -8.08 0.54 -12.16
N LEU A 74 -8.19 1.62 -11.41
CA LEU A 74 -8.69 2.90 -11.92
C LEU A 74 -7.52 3.73 -12.50
N PRO A 75 -7.48 4.00 -13.81
CA PRO A 75 -6.44 4.84 -14.39
C PRO A 75 -6.58 6.30 -13.91
N PHE A 76 -5.45 6.99 -13.75
CA PHE A 76 -5.41 8.43 -13.49
C PHE A 76 -6.14 9.23 -14.58
N LYS A 77 -6.11 8.73 -15.81
CA LYS A 77 -6.82 9.27 -16.98
C LYS A 77 -8.35 9.37 -16.80
N ASP A 78 -8.94 8.53 -15.96
CA ASP A 78 -10.37 8.52 -15.67
C ASP A 78 -10.72 9.42 -14.45
N LEU A 79 -9.76 10.14 -13.88
CA LEU A 79 -9.96 10.99 -12.70
C LEU A 79 -10.23 12.44 -13.09
N THR A 80 -11.09 13.08 -12.30
CA THR A 80 -11.20 14.55 -12.30
C THR A 80 -9.98 15.18 -11.63
N PRO A 81 -9.67 16.47 -11.87
CA PRO A 81 -8.53 17.13 -11.21
C PRO A 81 -8.56 17.07 -9.67
N ALA A 82 -9.75 17.07 -9.06
CA ALA A 82 -9.91 16.93 -7.62
C ALA A 82 -9.55 15.51 -7.14
N GLN A 83 -10.00 14.49 -7.88
CA GLN A 83 -9.67 13.09 -7.58
C GLN A 83 -8.18 12.80 -7.82
N THR A 84 -7.58 13.39 -8.85
CA THR A 84 -6.13 13.28 -9.13
C THR A 84 -5.29 13.82 -7.96
N LYS A 85 -5.71 14.92 -7.31
CA LYS A 85 -5.03 15.41 -6.11
C LYS A 85 -5.09 14.41 -4.95
N LEU A 86 -6.23 13.75 -4.76
CA LEU A 86 -6.41 12.72 -3.71
C LEU A 86 -5.62 11.44 -4.02
N ALA A 87 -5.55 11.06 -5.30
CA ALA A 87 -4.68 9.99 -5.79
C ALA A 87 -3.20 10.27 -5.47
N HIS A 88 -2.73 11.49 -5.76
CA HIS A 88 -1.37 11.91 -5.40
C HIS A 88 -1.15 11.99 -3.89
N ALA A 89 -2.16 12.37 -3.11
CA ALA A 89 -2.09 12.34 -1.65
C ALA A 89 -1.92 10.90 -1.12
N LEU A 90 -2.64 9.92 -1.69
CA LEU A 90 -2.43 8.50 -1.38
C LEU A 90 -1.01 8.06 -1.73
N LEU A 91 -0.54 8.35 -2.95
CA LEU A 91 0.83 8.02 -3.35
C LEU A 91 1.87 8.65 -2.42
N GLY A 92 1.67 9.90 -2.03
CA GLY A 92 2.53 10.64 -1.10
C GLY A 92 2.52 10.08 0.32
N SER A 93 1.39 9.52 0.78
CA SER A 93 1.29 8.98 2.15
C SER A 93 2.18 7.76 2.40
N GLY A 94 2.52 6.99 1.36
CA GLY A 94 3.42 5.84 1.46
C GLY A 94 4.89 6.13 1.14
N LEU A 95 5.23 7.36 0.75
CA LEU A 95 6.56 7.71 0.27
C LEU A 95 7.16 8.88 1.06
N SER A 96 8.49 8.90 1.19
CA SER A 96 9.17 10.14 1.57
C SER A 96 8.97 11.21 0.47
N GLN A 97 9.13 12.48 0.82
CA GLN A 97 9.07 13.58 -0.17
C GLN A 97 9.96 13.32 -1.40
N ARG A 98 11.19 12.82 -1.18
CA ARG A 98 12.11 12.45 -2.27
C ARG A 98 11.58 11.27 -3.09
N GLY A 99 10.97 10.28 -2.45
CA GLY A 99 10.34 9.14 -3.11
C GLY A 99 9.16 9.57 -3.99
N TYR A 100 8.30 10.43 -3.45
CA TYR A 100 7.16 10.99 -4.17
C TYR A 100 7.59 11.80 -5.40
N MET A 101 8.55 12.73 -5.24
CA MET A 101 9.09 13.49 -6.37
C MET A 101 9.69 12.59 -7.45
N LYS A 102 10.39 11.52 -7.06
CA LYS A 102 10.92 10.56 -8.02
C LYS A 102 9.80 9.84 -8.77
N ALA A 103 8.79 9.35 -8.06
CA ALA A 103 7.64 8.67 -8.65
C ALA A 103 6.92 9.54 -9.67
N THR A 104 6.57 10.79 -9.30
CA THR A 104 5.86 11.70 -10.21
C THR A 104 6.72 12.18 -11.37
N THR A 105 8.04 12.32 -11.17
CA THR A 105 8.97 12.60 -12.28
C THR A 105 9.00 11.42 -13.26
N ILE A 106 9.03 10.17 -12.79
CA ILE A 106 8.96 9.00 -13.67
C ILE A 106 7.67 9.01 -14.50
N MET A 107 6.53 9.32 -13.86
CA MET A 107 5.23 9.42 -14.54
C MET A 107 5.24 10.49 -15.63
N SER A 108 5.79 11.68 -15.34
CA SER A 108 5.83 12.79 -16.31
C SER A 108 6.80 12.54 -17.48
N LEU A 109 7.83 11.71 -17.29
CA LEU A 109 8.78 11.36 -18.35
C LEU A 109 8.15 10.59 -19.52
N GLU A 110 6.97 9.98 -19.35
CA GLU A 110 6.23 9.39 -20.47
C GLU A 110 5.96 10.42 -21.57
N GLU A 111 5.69 11.69 -21.21
CA GLU A 111 5.49 12.78 -22.17
C GLU A 111 6.74 13.03 -23.03
N ILE A 112 7.90 13.12 -22.36
CA ILE A 112 9.19 13.35 -23.03
C ILE A 112 9.54 12.16 -23.95
N LEU A 113 9.29 10.93 -23.48
CA LEU A 113 9.49 9.74 -24.30
C LEU A 113 8.54 9.71 -25.50
N ARG A 114 7.27 10.14 -25.35
CA ARG A 114 6.33 10.25 -26.47
C ARG A 114 6.90 11.12 -27.59
N ASP A 115 7.44 12.28 -27.22
CA ASP A 115 8.01 13.25 -28.16
C ASP A 115 9.27 12.71 -28.85
N GLN A 116 10.14 12.05 -28.10
CA GLN A 116 11.39 11.48 -28.63
C GLN A 116 11.14 10.28 -29.55
N GLU A 117 10.22 9.41 -29.16
CA GLU A 117 9.92 8.16 -29.87
C GLU A 117 9.02 8.38 -31.09
N LYS A 118 8.31 9.52 -31.17
CA LYS A 118 7.47 9.90 -32.31
C LYS A 118 6.47 8.80 -32.70
N GLY A 119 5.87 8.15 -31.70
CA GLY A 119 4.93 7.05 -31.87
C GLY A 119 5.55 5.70 -32.22
N LYS A 120 6.89 5.57 -32.19
CA LYS A 120 7.57 4.27 -32.33
C LYS A 120 7.64 3.56 -30.98
N GLY A 121 6.89 2.49 -30.82
CA GLY A 121 6.95 1.62 -29.64
C GLY A 121 5.65 1.63 -28.83
N PRO A 122 5.72 1.31 -27.53
CA PRO A 122 4.55 1.27 -26.66
C PRO A 122 3.88 2.65 -26.49
N VAL A 123 2.60 2.65 -26.12
CA VAL A 123 1.86 3.89 -25.82
C VAL A 123 2.52 4.64 -24.67
N ARG A 124 2.65 5.95 -24.83
CA ARG A 124 3.26 6.89 -23.89
C ARG A 124 2.21 7.88 -23.40
N ASP A 125 1.86 7.77 -22.12
CA ASP A 125 0.82 8.61 -21.52
C ASP A 125 1.08 8.75 -20.01
N PRO A 126 1.37 9.96 -19.51
CA PRO A 126 1.57 10.22 -18.09
C PRO A 126 0.37 9.87 -17.21
N ASP A 127 -0.83 9.76 -17.79
CA ASP A 127 -2.07 9.46 -17.06
C ASP A 127 -2.45 7.97 -17.13
N LEU A 128 -1.66 7.13 -17.82
CA LEU A 128 -1.83 5.66 -17.84
C LEU A 128 -1.08 4.97 -16.69
N TYR A 129 -1.24 5.53 -15.49
CA TYR A 129 -0.96 4.88 -14.21
C TYR A 129 -2.28 4.53 -13.53
N PHE A 130 -2.29 3.48 -12.73
CA PHE A 130 -3.50 2.87 -12.20
C PHE A 130 -3.43 2.76 -10.69
N ILE A 131 -4.57 3.03 -10.03
CA ILE A 131 -4.73 2.87 -8.59
C ILE A 131 -5.58 1.65 -8.32
N SER A 132 -5.12 0.80 -7.40
CA SER A 132 -5.88 -0.33 -6.88
C SER A 132 -5.81 -0.36 -5.35
N ILE A 133 -6.92 -0.65 -4.69
CA ILE A 133 -7.04 -0.77 -3.23
C ILE A 133 -7.60 -2.16 -2.93
N PHE A 134 -6.94 -2.88 -2.03
CA PHE A 134 -7.22 -4.28 -1.68
C PHE A 134 -7.74 -4.36 -0.24
N GLY A 135 -8.97 -4.81 -0.08
CA GLY A 135 -9.65 -4.80 1.22
C GLY A 135 -10.11 -3.41 1.65
N LYS A 136 -10.42 -3.26 2.95
CA LYS A 136 -10.95 -2.01 3.51
C LYS A 136 -9.82 -1.22 4.20
N PRO A 137 -9.52 0.02 3.76
CA PRO A 137 -8.52 0.85 4.42
C PRO A 137 -8.84 1.06 5.90
N SER A 138 -7.87 0.72 6.76
CA SER A 138 -8.00 0.81 8.22
C SER A 138 -6.62 1.02 8.84
N ALA A 139 -6.54 1.76 9.94
CA ALA A 139 -5.31 1.93 10.71
C ALA A 139 -4.91 0.65 11.48
N THR A 140 -5.86 -0.26 11.72
CA THR A 140 -5.67 -1.45 12.58
C THR A 140 -5.95 -2.77 11.87
N GLY A 141 -6.60 -2.74 10.71
CA GLY A 141 -6.89 -3.91 9.90
C GLY A 141 -5.88 -4.09 8.78
N THR A 142 -5.82 -5.28 8.19
CA THR A 142 -4.96 -5.54 7.04
C THR A 142 -5.63 -5.11 5.75
N TRP A 143 -4.91 -4.35 4.94
CA TRP A 143 -5.33 -3.95 3.61
C TRP A 143 -4.10 -3.71 2.73
N GLY A 144 -4.30 -3.29 1.49
CA GLY A 144 -3.19 -2.91 0.63
C GLY A 144 -3.60 -1.93 -0.44
N TRP A 145 -2.62 -1.34 -1.10
CA TRP A 145 -2.86 -0.50 -2.26
C TRP A 145 -1.66 -0.54 -3.21
N ARG A 146 -1.94 -0.22 -4.46
CA ARG A 146 -0.97 -0.19 -5.54
C ARG A 146 -1.15 1.06 -6.40
N VAL A 147 -0.02 1.63 -6.82
CA VAL A 147 0.07 2.56 -7.95
C VAL A 147 1.09 2.02 -8.94
N GLU A 148 0.68 1.80 -10.19
CA GLU A 148 1.57 1.25 -11.19
C GLU A 148 1.27 1.72 -12.62
N GLY A 149 2.26 1.62 -13.49
CA GLY A 149 2.22 1.97 -14.90
C GLY A 149 3.52 1.58 -15.58
N HIS A 150 3.78 2.15 -16.74
CA HIS A 150 4.81 1.68 -17.69
C HIS A 150 6.29 1.87 -17.26
N HIS A 151 6.58 2.47 -16.09
CA HIS A 151 7.94 2.49 -15.52
C HIS A 151 7.95 2.54 -13.97
N LEU A 152 6.79 2.32 -13.35
CA LEU A 152 6.63 2.44 -11.91
C LEU A 152 5.69 1.34 -11.43
N ALA A 153 6.06 0.66 -10.36
CA ALA A 153 5.15 -0.20 -9.60
C ALA A 153 5.45 -0.02 -8.12
N ILE A 154 4.48 0.47 -7.38
CA ILE A 154 4.54 0.70 -5.94
C ILE A 154 3.39 -0.08 -5.33
N ASN A 155 3.71 -1.00 -4.43
CA ASN A 155 2.74 -1.89 -3.81
C ASN A 155 3.00 -1.99 -2.31
N PHE A 156 1.97 -1.71 -1.51
CA PHE A 156 2.04 -1.77 -0.05
C PHE A 156 0.99 -2.75 0.48
N THR A 157 1.40 -3.54 1.46
CA THR A 157 0.48 -4.17 2.43
C THR A 157 0.63 -3.40 3.73
N VAL A 158 -0.50 -3.00 4.30
CA VAL A 158 -0.62 -2.18 5.51
C VAL A 158 -1.24 -3.00 6.61
#